data_AF-V9LIH3-F1
#
_entry.id   AF-V9LIH3-F1
#
_cell.length_a   1.000
_cell.length_b   1.000
_cell.length_c   1.000
_cell.angle_alpha   90.00
_cell.angle_beta   90.00
_cell.angle_gamma   90.00
#
_symmetry.space_group_name_H-M   'P 1'
#
loop_
_entity.id
_entity.type
_entity.pdbx_description
1 polymer ?
#
loop_
_entity_poly.entity_id
_entity_poly.type
_entity_poly.pdbx_seq_one_letter_code
_entity_poly.pdbx_strand_id
1 'polypeptide(L)'
;MDKMHPEIINVIKPFLDYNDLVEKVSYRKAMFIFLSNAGGEQITEFLLNVWKNGKKREEVQMIDLESTLTAEVYNKENSGFWRSNLIDNNLIDYFVPFLPLEYKHIKLCAKAMLKARGFRTDEDTASQIADEMIYFPKKERLFSVKGCKTVSAKVDYFGEPK
;
A
#
# COMPACT_ATOMS: atom_id res chain seq x y z
N MET A 1 -3.60 -5.23 -9.43
CA MET A 1 -4.74 -4.84 -10.29
C MET A 1 -4.32 -3.85 -11.35
N ASP A 2 -3.48 -2.88 -11.03
CA ASP A 2 -2.84 -1.93 -11.94
C ASP A 2 -2.28 -2.51 -13.26
N LYS A 3 -1.77 -3.75 -13.25
CA LYS A 3 -1.21 -4.43 -14.44
C LYS A 3 -2.15 -5.43 -15.11
N MET A 4 -3.39 -5.54 -14.64
CA MET A 4 -4.37 -6.50 -15.17
C MET A 4 -4.98 -5.97 -16.46
N HIS A 5 -5.14 -6.84 -17.47
CA HIS A 5 -5.81 -6.45 -18.72
C HIS A 5 -7.28 -6.10 -18.42
N PRO A 6 -7.81 -4.95 -18.90
CA PRO A 6 -9.15 -4.50 -18.57
C PRO A 6 -10.26 -5.51 -18.89
N GLU A 7 -10.09 -6.31 -19.95
CA GLU A 7 -11.07 -7.32 -20.33
C GLU A 7 -11.24 -8.43 -19.29
N ILE A 8 -10.18 -8.79 -18.56
CA ILE A 8 -10.29 -9.79 -17.48
C ILE A 8 -11.15 -9.23 -16.33
N ILE A 9 -11.10 -7.91 -16.14
CA ILE A 9 -11.93 -7.26 -15.13
C ILE A 9 -13.41 -7.31 -15.52
N ASN A 10 -13.72 -7.17 -16.81
CA ASN A 10 -15.09 -7.33 -17.31
C ASN A 10 -15.63 -8.74 -17.10
N VAL A 11 -14.77 -9.77 -17.18
CA VAL A 11 -15.16 -11.17 -16.92
C VAL A 11 -15.55 -11.39 -15.45
N ILE A 12 -14.86 -10.74 -14.50
CA ILE A 12 -15.16 -10.92 -13.08
C ILE A 12 -16.32 -10.05 -12.59
N LYS A 13 -16.70 -9.02 -13.35
CA LYS A 13 -17.75 -8.04 -12.98
C LYS A 13 -19.06 -8.68 -12.51
N PRO A 14 -19.65 -9.70 -13.19
CA PRO A 14 -20.93 -10.26 -12.78
C PRO A 14 -20.92 -10.85 -11.36
N PHE A 15 -19.77 -11.34 -10.90
CA PHE A 15 -19.58 -11.92 -9.57
C PHE A 15 -19.41 -10.89 -8.45
N LEU A 16 -19.07 -9.65 -8.82
CA LEU A 16 -18.93 -8.50 -7.91
C LEU A 16 -20.23 -7.70 -7.79
N ASP A 17 -21.08 -7.78 -8.81
CA ASP A 17 -22.31 -7.04 -8.91
C ASP A 17 -23.40 -7.55 -7.95
N TYR A 18 -24.44 -6.77 -7.76
CA TYR A 18 -25.52 -7.02 -6.80
C TYR A 18 -26.50 -8.13 -7.24
N ASN A 19 -26.11 -8.95 -8.22
CA ASN A 19 -26.92 -10.06 -8.74
C ASN A 19 -27.25 -11.09 -7.64
N ASP A 20 -28.48 -11.62 -7.64
CA ASP A 20 -28.86 -12.70 -6.71
C ASP A 20 -28.11 -13.99 -7.03
N LEU A 21 -28.03 -14.33 -8.32
CA LEU A 21 -27.43 -15.54 -8.86
C LEU A 21 -26.64 -15.22 -10.13
N VAL A 22 -25.42 -15.73 -10.22
CA VAL A 22 -24.63 -15.83 -11.45
C VAL A 22 -24.49 -17.31 -11.76
N GLU A 23 -24.97 -17.76 -12.92
CA GLU A 23 -25.00 -19.18 -13.28
C GLU A 23 -25.61 -20.09 -12.20
N LYS A 24 -26.70 -19.63 -11.55
CA LYS A 24 -27.40 -20.32 -10.45
C LYS A 24 -26.63 -20.38 -9.12
N VAL A 25 -25.52 -19.67 -8.98
CA VAL A 25 -24.73 -19.59 -7.74
C VAL A 25 -24.77 -18.17 -7.18
N SER A 26 -24.97 -18.04 -5.86
CA SER A 26 -24.96 -16.74 -5.19
C SER A 26 -23.56 -16.39 -4.68
N TYR A 27 -23.05 -15.22 -5.06
CA TYR A 27 -21.73 -14.71 -4.67
C TYR A 27 -21.79 -13.65 -3.56
N ARG A 28 -22.98 -13.34 -3.02
CA ARG A 28 -23.18 -12.29 -1.99
C ARG A 28 -22.45 -12.52 -0.67
N LYS A 29 -21.97 -13.75 -0.43
CA LYS A 29 -21.16 -14.11 0.76
C LYS A 29 -19.67 -14.22 0.44
N ALA A 30 -19.28 -14.06 -0.82
CA ALA A 30 -17.88 -14.03 -1.22
C ALA A 30 -17.27 -12.66 -0.89
N MET A 31 -15.97 -12.65 -0.64
CA MET A 31 -15.19 -11.43 -0.42
C MET A 31 -14.15 -11.31 -1.52
N PHE A 32 -14.07 -10.13 -2.14
CA PHE A 32 -13.09 -9.82 -3.17
C PHE A 32 -12.15 -8.74 -2.66
N ILE A 33 -10.85 -9.04 -2.65
CA ILE A 33 -9.81 -8.10 -2.20
C ILE A 33 -8.91 -7.77 -3.38
N PHE A 34 -8.88 -6.49 -3.74
CA PHE A 34 -8.08 -5.97 -4.84
C PHE A 34 -6.85 -5.26 -4.31
N LEU A 35 -5.67 -5.69 -4.77
CA LEU A 35 -4.40 -5.03 -4.45
C LEU A 35 -3.91 -4.24 -5.66
N SER A 36 -3.58 -2.97 -5.47
CA SER A 36 -3.10 -2.06 -6.51
C SER A 36 -2.09 -1.08 -5.95
N ASN A 37 -1.10 -0.68 -6.77
CA ASN A 37 -0.21 0.43 -6.45
C ASN A 37 -0.69 1.76 -7.04
N ALA A 38 -1.82 1.77 -7.76
CA ALA A 38 -2.41 2.97 -8.33
C ALA A 38 -2.72 4.00 -7.22
N GLY A 39 -2.44 5.28 -7.48
CA GLY A 39 -2.60 6.35 -6.49
C GLY A 39 -1.47 6.47 -5.46
N GLY A 40 -0.48 5.56 -5.48
CA GLY A 40 0.59 5.54 -4.48
C GLY A 40 1.50 6.78 -4.50
N GLU A 41 1.73 7.36 -5.68
CA GLU A 41 2.52 8.60 -5.82
C GLU A 41 1.77 9.79 -5.20
N GLN A 42 0.47 9.91 -5.46
CA GLN A 42 -0.38 10.99 -4.97
C GLN A 42 -0.53 10.92 -3.45
N ILE A 43 -0.75 9.72 -2.89
CA ILE A 43 -0.74 9.50 -1.44
C ILE A 43 0.59 9.97 -0.83
N THR A 44 1.70 9.66 -1.49
CA THR A 44 3.03 10.03 -1.02
C THR A 44 3.25 11.55 -1.07
N GLU A 45 2.83 12.21 -2.14
CA GLU A 45 2.90 13.67 -2.29
C GLU A 45 2.02 14.38 -1.25
N PHE A 46 0.79 13.91 -1.07
CA PHE A 46 -0.12 14.40 -0.04
C PHE A 46 0.52 14.33 1.34
N LEU A 47 1.09 13.18 1.71
CA LEU A 47 1.76 13.02 3.00
C LEU A 47 3.02 13.87 3.15
N LEU A 48 3.76 14.09 2.06
CA LEU A 48 4.90 14.99 2.08
C LEU A 48 4.44 16.42 2.39
N ASN A 49 3.30 16.85 1.86
CA ASN A 49 2.71 18.16 2.16
C ASN A 49 2.20 18.23 3.61
N VAL A 50 1.56 17.19 4.12
CA VAL A 50 1.18 17.09 5.55
C VAL A 50 2.40 17.27 6.44
N TRP A 51 3.49 16.55 6.16
CA TRP A 51 4.74 16.64 6.91
C TRP A 51 5.38 18.04 6.81
N LYS A 52 5.43 18.64 5.62
CA LYS A 52 5.95 20.01 5.42
C LYS A 52 5.18 21.05 6.23
N ASN A 53 3.89 20.82 6.45
CA ASN A 53 3.04 21.68 7.28
C ASN A 53 3.14 21.37 8.79
N GLY A 54 4.07 20.50 9.20
CA GLY A 54 4.31 20.16 10.60
C GLY A 54 3.23 19.28 11.24
N LYS A 55 2.31 18.73 10.45
CA LYS A 55 1.27 17.83 10.94
C LYS A 55 1.78 16.40 11.04
N LYS A 56 1.27 15.64 12.01
CA LYS A 56 1.62 14.23 12.17
C LYS A 56 0.88 13.37 11.13
N ARG A 57 1.51 12.25 10.76
CA ARG A 57 0.91 11.23 9.89
C ARG A 57 -0.43 10.74 10.43
N GLU A 58 -0.52 10.56 11.74
CA GLU A 58 -1.69 10.01 12.42
C GLU A 58 -2.87 11.01 12.47
N GLU A 59 -2.67 12.26 12.06
CA GLU A 59 -3.73 13.27 11.95
C GLU A 59 -4.43 13.25 10.58
N VAL A 60 -3.92 12.48 9.61
CA VAL A 60 -4.50 12.36 8.27
C VAL A 60 -5.83 11.62 8.34
N GLN A 61 -6.88 12.24 7.82
CA GLN A 61 -8.21 11.65 7.75
C GLN A 61 -8.43 10.95 6.39
N MET A 62 -9.31 9.95 6.39
CA MET A 62 -9.67 9.23 5.15
C MET A 62 -10.27 10.17 4.11
N ILE A 63 -11.10 11.13 4.53
CA ILE A 63 -11.73 12.12 3.64
C ILE A 63 -10.70 12.97 2.86
N ASP A 64 -9.55 13.26 3.47
CA ASP A 64 -8.49 14.03 2.82
C ASP A 64 -7.82 13.22 1.70
N LEU A 65 -7.68 11.91 1.90
CA LEU A 65 -7.13 10.98 0.92
C LEU A 65 -8.14 10.64 -0.16
N GLU A 66 -9.41 10.46 0.18
CA GLU A 66 -10.48 10.17 -0.79
C GLU A 66 -10.58 11.25 -1.84
N SER A 67 -10.55 12.53 -1.46
CA SER A 67 -10.58 13.63 -2.43
C SER A 67 -9.40 13.58 -3.42
N THR A 68 -8.21 13.24 -2.92
CA THR A 68 -6.98 13.11 -3.71
C THR A 68 -7.00 11.86 -4.62
N LEU A 69 -7.53 10.75 -4.10
CA LEU A 69 -7.60 9.47 -4.80
C LEU A 69 -8.70 9.44 -5.85
N THR A 70 -9.86 10.04 -5.55
CA THR A 70 -11.00 10.13 -6.47
C THR A 70 -10.59 10.91 -7.72
N ALA A 71 -9.85 12.00 -7.58
CA ALA A 71 -9.40 12.75 -8.75
C ALA A 71 -8.47 11.97 -9.69
N GLU A 72 -7.77 10.93 -9.23
CA GLU A 72 -6.70 10.29 -10.04
C GLU A 72 -7.03 8.84 -10.41
N VAL A 73 -7.65 8.08 -9.49
CA VAL A 73 -8.24 6.78 -9.80
C VAL A 73 -9.36 6.93 -10.83
N TYR A 74 -10.07 8.08 -10.84
CA TYR A 74 -11.12 8.39 -11.81
C TYR A 74 -10.65 9.19 -13.03
N ASN A 75 -9.44 9.79 -13.09
CA ASN A 75 -8.99 10.58 -14.27
C ASN A 75 -7.75 10.09 -15.04
N LYS A 76 -6.96 9.12 -14.54
CA LYS A 76 -5.77 8.62 -15.28
C LYS A 76 -6.11 7.52 -16.29
N GLU A 77 -6.10 7.86 -17.58
CA GLU A 77 -6.43 7.05 -18.78
C GLU A 77 -5.76 5.64 -18.93
N ASN A 78 -4.90 5.21 -18.02
CA ASN A 78 -4.12 3.97 -18.15
C ASN A 78 -4.02 3.10 -16.89
N SER A 79 -4.84 3.34 -15.85
CA SER A 79 -4.94 2.35 -14.77
C SER A 79 -5.89 1.22 -15.18
N GLY A 80 -5.59 -0.05 -14.87
CA GLY A 80 -6.51 -1.17 -15.14
C GLY A 80 -7.90 -0.97 -14.53
N PHE A 81 -7.98 -0.15 -13.48
CA PHE A 81 -9.23 0.31 -12.87
C PHE A 81 -10.03 1.28 -13.76
N TRP A 82 -9.35 2.18 -14.47
CA TRP A 82 -9.93 3.23 -15.32
C TRP A 82 -10.70 2.70 -16.53
N ARG A 83 -10.25 1.58 -17.10
CA ARG A 83 -10.93 0.93 -18.24
C ARG A 83 -11.93 -0.14 -17.83
N SER A 84 -12.04 -0.40 -16.53
CA SER A 84 -13.01 -1.35 -16.02
C SER A 84 -14.25 -0.61 -15.57
N ASN A 85 -15.41 -1.05 -16.03
CA ASN A 85 -16.72 -0.59 -15.54
C ASN A 85 -16.96 -0.91 -14.04
N LEU A 86 -15.92 -1.19 -13.24
CA LEU A 86 -16.04 -1.45 -11.81
C LEU A 86 -16.31 -0.19 -11.01
N ILE A 87 -15.62 0.91 -11.34
CA ILE A 87 -15.81 2.19 -10.64
C ILE A 87 -17.11 2.84 -11.10
N ASP A 88 -17.40 2.82 -12.41
CA ASP A 88 -18.61 3.41 -12.98
C ASP A 88 -19.92 2.79 -12.44
N ASN A 89 -19.85 1.59 -11.87
CA ASN A 89 -20.99 0.90 -11.27
C ASN A 89 -20.90 0.79 -9.73
N ASN A 90 -20.00 1.54 -9.08
CA ASN A 90 -19.79 1.49 -7.62
C ASN A 90 -19.63 0.05 -7.07
N LEU A 91 -18.90 -0.81 -7.78
CA LEU A 91 -18.68 -2.20 -7.35
C LEU A 91 -17.57 -2.36 -6.30
N ILE A 92 -16.95 -1.25 -5.90
CA ILE A 92 -15.99 -1.21 -4.81
C ILE A 92 -16.68 -0.60 -3.59
N ASP A 93 -16.84 -1.38 -2.53
CA ASP A 93 -17.46 -0.92 -1.29
C ASP A 93 -16.56 0.07 -0.54
N TYR A 94 -15.26 -0.24 -0.46
CA TYR A 94 -14.29 0.55 0.31
C TYR A 94 -12.93 0.62 -0.38
N PHE A 95 -12.36 1.82 -0.40
CA PHE A 95 -10.95 2.03 -0.72
C PHE A 95 -10.13 2.04 0.57
N VAL A 96 -9.06 1.25 0.64
CA VAL A 96 -8.18 1.18 1.82
C VAL A 96 -6.78 1.64 1.41
N PRO A 97 -6.40 2.91 1.67
CA PRO A 97 -5.11 3.44 1.25
C PRO A 97 -3.98 2.94 2.16
N PHE A 98 -2.88 2.53 1.54
CA PHE A 98 -1.65 2.17 2.25
C PHE A 98 -0.65 3.30 2.15
N LEU A 99 -0.32 3.89 3.31
CA LEU A 99 0.59 5.02 3.39
C LEU A 99 2.06 4.55 3.38
N PRO A 100 2.99 5.26 2.70
CA PRO A 100 4.42 4.96 2.69
C PRO A 100 5.01 4.85 4.10
N LEU A 101 6.00 3.98 4.26
CA LEU A 101 6.58 3.67 5.57
C LEU A 101 7.75 4.61 5.90
N GLU A 102 7.62 5.32 7.02
CA GLU A 102 8.73 6.10 7.61
C GLU A 102 9.85 5.22 8.19
N TYR A 103 11.01 5.83 8.44
CA TYR A 103 12.16 5.21 9.10
C TYR A 103 11.80 4.44 10.38
N LYS A 104 10.94 5.00 11.24
CA LYS A 104 10.47 4.34 12.47
C LYS A 104 9.80 2.99 12.19
N HIS A 105 9.04 2.89 11.10
CA HIS A 105 8.37 1.64 10.70
C HIS A 105 9.35 0.62 10.14
N ILE A 106 10.40 1.07 9.45
CA ILE A 106 11.47 0.18 8.97
C ILE A 106 12.19 -0.47 10.14
N LYS A 107 12.50 0.29 11.20
CA LYS A 107 13.06 -0.27 12.44
C LYS A 107 12.14 -1.33 13.06
N LEU A 108 10.83 -1.09 13.08
CA LEU A 108 9.86 -2.08 13.57
C LEU A 108 9.86 -3.36 12.73
N CYS A 109 9.89 -3.23 11.40
CA CYS A 109 10.02 -4.38 10.50
C CYS A 109 11.33 -5.16 10.74
N ALA A 110 12.45 -4.46 10.88
CA ALA A 110 13.74 -5.09 11.15
C ALA A 110 13.71 -5.90 12.45
N LYS A 111 13.21 -5.32 13.55
CA LYS A 111 13.06 -6.02 14.83
C LYS A 111 12.15 -7.23 14.74
N ALA A 112 11.01 -7.10 14.06
CA ALA A 112 10.08 -8.20 13.88
C ALA A 112 10.73 -9.36 13.10
N MET A 113 11.49 -9.05 12.05
CA MET A 113 12.19 -10.05 11.25
C MET A 113 13.38 -10.68 11.98
N LEU A 114 14.20 -9.90 12.69
CA LEU A 114 15.27 -10.40 13.56
C LEU A 114 14.71 -11.40 14.59
N LYS A 115 13.60 -11.03 15.25
CA LYS A 115 12.91 -11.89 16.22
C LYS A 115 12.42 -13.18 15.59
N ALA A 116 11.77 -13.09 14.41
CA ALA A 116 11.26 -14.25 13.70
C ALA A 116 12.35 -15.23 13.27
N ARG A 117 13.57 -14.75 13.05
CA ARG A 117 14.75 -15.55 12.69
C ARG A 117 15.56 -16.03 13.89
N GLY A 118 15.16 -15.69 15.12
CA GLY A 118 15.88 -16.07 16.32
C GLY A 118 17.18 -15.30 16.54
N PHE A 119 17.39 -14.20 15.82
CA PHE A 119 18.54 -13.31 16.01
C PHE A 119 18.38 -12.43 17.24
N ARG A 120 19.47 -11.80 17.66
CA ARG A 120 19.46 -10.72 18.65
C ARG A 120 18.65 -9.54 18.11
N THR A 121 17.83 -8.95 18.98
CA THR A 121 16.90 -7.88 18.62
C THR A 121 17.28 -6.58 19.32
N ASP A 122 18.49 -6.12 19.09
CA ASP A 122 19.00 -4.85 19.63
C ASP A 122 18.59 -3.65 18.75
N GLU A 123 18.53 -2.48 19.38
CA GLU A 123 18.18 -1.23 18.70
C GLU A 123 19.21 -0.79 17.67
N ASP A 124 20.47 -1.11 17.90
CA ASP A 124 21.59 -0.66 17.06
C ASP A 124 21.56 -1.40 15.72
N THR A 125 21.43 -2.74 15.74
CA THR A 125 21.25 -3.57 14.54
C THR A 125 19.99 -3.17 13.78
N ALA A 126 18.88 -2.90 14.47
CA ALA A 126 17.66 -2.43 13.80
C ALA A 126 17.84 -1.05 13.14
N SER A 127 18.63 -0.15 13.74
CA SER A 127 18.95 1.16 13.19
C SER A 127 19.90 1.03 12.00
N GLN A 128 20.92 0.17 12.09
CA GLN A 128 21.85 -0.13 11.00
C GLN A 128 21.12 -0.70 9.78
N ILE A 129 20.19 -1.65 9.99
CA ILE A 129 19.33 -2.17 8.92
C ILE A 129 18.48 -1.07 8.30
N ALA A 130 17.92 -0.17 9.13
CA ALA A 130 17.10 0.93 8.63
C ALA A 130 17.94 1.97 7.86
N ASP A 131 19.18 2.22 8.26
CA ASP A 131 20.10 3.17 7.61
C ASP A 131 20.52 2.72 6.22
N GLU A 132 20.56 1.40 6.00
CA GLU A 132 20.88 0.74 4.73
C GLU A 132 19.75 0.79 3.69
N MET A 133 18.60 1.35 4.06
CA MET A 133 17.44 1.47 3.19
C MET A 133 17.46 2.80 2.41
N ILE A 134 16.81 2.78 1.24
CA ILE A 134 16.68 3.96 0.39
C ILE A 134 15.41 4.72 0.77
N TYR A 135 15.55 6.04 0.96
CA TYR A 135 14.47 6.92 1.37
C TYR A 135 14.25 8.08 0.39
N PHE A 136 13.04 8.63 0.44
CA PHE A 136 12.60 9.82 -0.29
C PHE A 136 11.84 10.78 0.66
N PRO A 137 12.00 12.10 0.53
CA PRO A 137 13.00 12.78 -0.31
C PRO A 137 14.43 12.50 0.16
N LYS A 138 15.41 12.65 -0.74
CA LYS A 138 16.80 12.20 -0.49
C LYS A 138 17.44 12.87 0.73
N LYS A 139 17.11 14.14 0.99
CA LYS A 139 17.72 14.95 2.06
C LYS A 139 17.11 14.62 3.42
N GLU A 140 15.78 14.62 3.51
CA GLU A 140 15.03 14.40 4.74
C GLU A 140 14.92 12.91 5.11
N ARG A 141 15.14 12.01 4.14
CA ARG A 141 15.07 10.55 4.29
C ARG A 141 13.79 10.08 4.98
N LEU A 142 12.64 10.67 4.62
CA LEU A 142 11.39 10.49 5.34
C LEU A 142 10.73 9.13 5.09
N PHE A 143 10.46 8.80 3.83
CA PHE A 143 9.71 7.62 3.42
C PHE A 143 10.58 6.59 2.73
N SER A 144 10.47 5.31 3.10
CA SER A 144 11.19 4.22 2.43
C SER A 144 10.62 3.96 1.04
N VAL A 145 11.48 3.96 0.03
CA VAL A 145 11.10 3.74 -1.39
C VAL A 145 10.49 2.36 -1.62
N LYS A 146 10.93 1.35 -0.86
CA LYS A 146 10.48 -0.05 -1.01
C LYS A 146 9.66 -0.54 0.18
N GLY A 147 9.36 0.32 1.15
CA GLY A 147 8.82 -0.09 2.44
C GLY A 147 9.67 -1.20 3.06
N CYS A 148 9.02 -2.21 3.65
CA CYS A 148 9.73 -3.32 4.30
C CYS A 148 10.14 -4.47 3.36
N LYS A 149 9.91 -4.36 2.03
CA LYS A 149 10.13 -5.47 1.08
C LYS A 149 11.56 -6.00 1.09
N THR A 150 12.56 -5.13 1.19
CA THR A 150 13.98 -5.52 1.13
C THR A 150 14.66 -5.60 2.49
N VAL A 151 13.94 -5.37 3.59
CA VAL A 151 14.48 -5.43 4.95
C VAL A 151 14.99 -6.83 5.27
N SER A 152 14.27 -7.87 4.80
CA SER A 152 14.63 -9.28 4.99
C SER A 152 16.06 -9.59 4.56
N ALA A 153 16.49 -9.12 3.38
CA ALA A 153 17.85 -9.34 2.88
C ALA A 153 18.92 -8.65 3.75
N LYS A 154 18.59 -7.51 4.37
CA LYS A 154 19.49 -6.81 5.29
C LYS A 154 19.57 -7.53 6.64
N VAL A 155 18.44 -8.06 7.13
CA VAL A 155 18.40 -8.87 8.35
C VAL A 155 19.26 -10.13 8.23
N ASP A 156 19.31 -10.77 7.06
CA ASP A 156 20.19 -11.94 6.84
C ASP A 156 21.67 -11.58 6.90
N TYR A 157 22.02 -10.34 6.56
CA TYR A 157 23.40 -9.87 6.53
C TYR A 157 23.89 -9.36 7.90
N PHE A 158 23.04 -8.62 8.61
CA PHE A 158 23.40 -7.98 9.90
C PHE A 158 22.95 -8.78 11.13
N GLY A 159 22.10 -9.80 10.97
CA GLY A 159 21.55 -10.55 12.08
C GLY A 159 22.59 -11.46 12.73
N GLU A 160 22.74 -11.34 14.05
CA GLU A 160 23.57 -12.23 14.86
C GLU A 160 22.70 -13.25 15.61
N PRO A 161 23.08 -14.54 15.63
CA PRO A 161 22.44 -15.53 16.49
C PRO A 161 22.46 -15.11 17.97
N LYS A 162 21.44 -15.56 18.70
CA LYS A 162 21.39 -15.41 20.16
C LYS A 162 22.45 -16.25 20.86
#